data_AF-A0A6T8P3V0-F1
#
_entry.id   AF-A0A6T8P3V0-F1
#
_cell.length_a   1.000
_cell.length_b   1.000
_cell.length_c   1.000
_cell.angle_alpha   90.00
_cell.angle_beta   90.00
_cell.angle_gamma   90.00
#
_symmetry.space_group_name_H-M   'P 1'
#
loop_
_entity.id
_entity.type
_entity.pdbx_description
1 polymer ?
#
loop_
_entity_poly.entity_id
_entity_poly.type
_entity_poly.pdbx_seq_one_letter_code
_entity_poly.pdbx_strand_id
1 'polypeptide(L)'
;KKAKWKAESEQFRAAMRAARQISQAQKAGIDIRTLPIDSGPDLPDNRVPCPHCGRKFAEETAARHIPSCKNTVNKPRAIGAPASGAARAGATRGGAFGRR
;
A
#
# COMPACT_ATOMS: atom_id res chain seq x y z
N LYS A 1 -2.40 25.42 -6.69
CA LYS A 1 -1.56 24.58 -5.77
C LYS A 1 -2.05 24.48 -4.31
N LYS A 2 -2.91 25.37 -3.77
CA LYS A 2 -3.42 25.28 -2.37
C LYS A 2 -4.63 24.35 -2.14
N ALA A 3 -5.10 23.63 -3.17
CA ALA A 3 -6.30 22.79 -3.07
C ALA A 3 -6.01 21.37 -2.57
N LYS A 4 -4.83 20.82 -2.90
CA LYS A 4 -4.47 19.44 -2.56
C LYS A 4 -4.41 19.19 -1.04
N TRP A 5 -3.70 20.05 -0.29
CA TRP A 5 -3.58 19.90 1.16
C TRP A 5 -4.92 20.05 1.91
N LYS A 6 -5.82 20.91 1.41
CA LYS A 6 -7.16 21.08 2.00
C LYS A 6 -7.98 19.81 1.79
N ALA A 7 -7.94 19.26 0.58
CA ALA A 7 -8.62 17.99 0.27
C ALA A 7 -8.05 16.82 1.09
N GLU A 8 -6.72 16.69 1.16
CA GLU A 8 -6.05 15.65 1.97
C GLU A 8 -6.35 15.81 3.48
N SER A 9 -6.39 17.05 3.99
CA SER A 9 -6.71 17.33 5.40
C SER A 9 -8.17 17.05 5.73
N GLU A 10 -9.09 17.44 4.85
CA GLU A 10 -10.52 17.17 5.00
C GLU A 10 -10.81 15.66 4.97
N GLN A 11 -10.16 14.91 4.07
CA GLN A 11 -10.25 13.46 4.00
C GLN A 11 -9.77 12.81 5.30
N PHE A 12 -8.62 13.23 5.82
CA PHE A 12 -8.11 12.70 7.09
C PHE A 12 -9.08 12.98 8.25
N ARG A 13 -9.64 14.19 8.31
CA ARG A 13 -10.65 14.57 9.32
C ARG A 13 -11.96 13.79 9.16
N ALA A 14 -12.39 13.50 7.93
CA ALA A 14 -13.56 12.67 7.65
C ALA A 14 -13.33 11.21 8.07
N ALA A 15 -12.17 10.63 7.73
CA ALA A 15 -11.80 9.27 8.13
C ALA A 15 -11.77 9.10 9.66
N MET A 16 -11.21 10.08 10.39
CA MET A 16 -11.21 10.05 11.85
C MET A 16 -12.62 10.17 12.47
N ARG A 17 -13.53 10.93 11.84
CA ARG A 17 -14.95 10.98 12.26
C ARG A 17 -15.64 9.64 12.04
N ALA A 18 -15.45 9.01 10.88
CA ALA A 18 -16.00 7.70 10.58
C ALA A 18 -15.47 6.61 11.53
N ALA A 19 -14.16 6.60 11.81
CA ALA A 19 -13.56 5.67 12.76
C ALA A 19 -14.14 5.81 14.17
N ARG A 20 -14.39 7.05 14.64
CA ARG A 20 -15.05 7.30 15.93
C ARG A 20 -16.49 6.78 15.95
N GLN A 21 -17.21 6.85 14.83
CA GLN A 21 -18.57 6.30 14.72
C GLN A 21 -18.55 4.77 14.81
N ILE A 22 -17.59 4.12 14.16
CA ILE A 22 -17.40 2.66 14.25
C ILE A 22 -17.08 2.24 15.68
N SER A 23 -16.15 2.92 16.37
CA SER A 23 -15.81 2.61 17.76
C SER A 23 -16.97 2.87 18.73
N GLN A 24 -17.82 3.87 18.46
CA GLN A 24 -19.02 4.12 19.27
C GLN A 24 -20.08 3.04 19.06
N ALA A 25 -20.31 2.62 17.81
CA ALA A 25 -21.24 1.55 17.50
C ALA A 25 -20.80 0.20 18.08
N GLN A 26 -19.49 -0.09 18.04
CA GLN A 26 -18.89 -1.24 18.72
C GLN A 26 -19.16 -1.24 20.23
N LYS A 27 -19.04 -0.08 20.88
CA LYS A 27 -19.36 0.07 22.31
C LYS A 27 -20.84 -0.07 22.61
N ALA A 28 -21.70 0.37 21.70
CA ALA A 28 -23.15 0.28 21.81
C ALA A 28 -23.71 -1.12 21.45
N GLY A 29 -22.86 -2.08 21.05
CA GLY A 29 -23.29 -3.43 20.66
C GLY A 29 -24.03 -3.49 19.32
N ILE A 30 -23.93 -2.45 18.50
CA ILE A 30 -24.54 -2.38 17.17
C ILE A 30 -23.53 -2.94 16.16
N ASP A 31 -23.94 -3.94 15.37
CA ASP A 31 -23.07 -4.62 14.40
C ASP A 31 -22.51 -3.63 13.37
N ILE A 32 -21.19 -3.65 13.20
CA ILE A 32 -20.43 -2.74 12.33
C ILE A 32 -20.89 -2.83 10.86
N ARG A 33 -21.53 -3.93 10.46
CA ARG A 33 -22.00 -4.18 9.09
C ARG A 33 -23.21 -3.34 8.66
N THR A 34 -24.00 -2.82 9.59
CA THR A 34 -25.20 -2.03 9.25
C THR A 34 -24.93 -0.53 9.14
N LEU A 35 -23.70 -0.09 9.42
CA LEU A 35 -23.33 1.32 9.28
C LEU A 35 -22.95 1.63 7.83
N PRO A 36 -23.58 2.65 7.21
CA PRO A 36 -23.17 3.12 5.90
C PRO A 36 -21.82 3.85 6.06
N ILE A 37 -20.73 3.10 5.91
CA ILE A 37 -19.40 3.68 5.74
C ILE A 37 -19.37 4.24 4.32
N ASP A 38 -19.63 5.54 4.21
CA ASP A 38 -19.44 6.28 2.97
C ASP A 38 -17.98 6.08 2.53
N SER A 39 -17.82 5.33 1.43
CA SER A 39 -16.52 5.12 0.81
C SER A 39 -16.12 6.45 0.23
N GLY A 40 -15.32 7.21 0.99
CA GLY A 40 -15.01 8.60 0.69
C GLY A 40 -14.53 8.84 -0.75
N PRO A 41 -14.56 10.11 -1.20
CA PRO A 41 -14.47 10.45 -2.62
C PRO A 41 -13.22 9.88 -3.30
N ASP A 42 -13.43 9.26 -4.46
CA ASP A 42 -12.41 8.82 -5.42
C ASP A 42 -11.65 10.05 -5.90
N LEU A 43 -10.56 10.38 -5.20
CA LEU A 43 -9.63 11.40 -5.63
C LEU A 43 -8.98 10.95 -6.95
N PRO A 44 -8.68 11.89 -7.87
CA PRO A 44 -7.99 11.57 -9.10
C PRO A 44 -6.62 10.99 -8.78
N ASP A 45 -6.54 9.67 -8.80
CA ASP A 45 -5.31 8.92 -8.62
C ASP A 45 -4.45 9.22 -9.86
N ASN A 46 -3.51 10.16 -9.74
CA ASN A 46 -2.53 10.50 -10.79
C ASN A 46 -1.53 9.35 -11.02
N ARG A 47 -1.93 8.10 -10.76
CA ARG A 47 -1.12 6.91 -10.96
C ARG A 47 -1.43 6.33 -12.31
N VAL A 48 -0.41 6.23 -13.13
CA VAL A 48 -0.50 5.62 -14.45
C VAL A 48 -0.29 4.11 -14.35
N PRO A 49 -1.10 3.29 -15.05
CA PRO A 49 -0.88 1.85 -15.11
C PRO A 49 0.28 1.53 -16.05
N CYS A 50 1.14 0.59 -15.66
CA CYS A 50 2.20 0.09 -16.53
C CYS A 50 1.64 -0.86 -17.62
N PRO A 51 1.97 -0.67 -18.91
CA PRO A 51 1.47 -1.51 -20.00
C PRO A 51 2.03 -2.95 -19.98
N HIS A 52 3.10 -3.22 -19.23
CA HIS A 52 3.75 -4.53 -19.19
C HIS A 52 3.36 -5.39 -17.98
N CYS A 53 2.99 -4.78 -16.84
CA CYS A 53 2.67 -5.52 -15.61
C CYS A 53 1.36 -5.12 -14.93
N GLY A 54 0.63 -4.11 -15.43
CA GLY A 54 -0.67 -3.70 -14.89
C GLY A 54 -0.64 -3.01 -13.51
N ARG A 55 0.54 -2.87 -12.87
CA ARG A 55 0.69 -2.16 -11.59
C ARG A 55 0.56 -0.64 -11.80
N LYS A 56 -0.08 0.05 -10.84
CA LYS A 56 -0.30 1.50 -10.84
C LYS A 56 0.85 2.23 -10.11
N PHE A 57 1.47 3.22 -10.75
CA PHE A 57 2.57 4.01 -10.19
C PHE A 57 2.35 5.50 -10.39
N ALA A 58 2.87 6.34 -9.48
CA ALA A 58 2.96 7.78 -9.71
C ALA A 58 3.83 8.08 -10.95
N GLU A 59 3.57 9.20 -11.64
CA GLU A 59 4.22 9.57 -12.91
C GLU A 59 5.76 9.47 -12.90
N GLU A 60 6.41 10.02 -11.87
CA GLU A 60 7.87 9.95 -11.71
C GLU A 60 8.38 8.51 -11.56
N THR A 61 7.64 7.69 -10.81
CA THR A 61 7.97 6.28 -10.62
C THR A 61 7.71 5.48 -11.90
N ALA A 62 6.65 5.80 -12.63
CA ALA A 62 6.31 5.16 -13.90
C ALA A 62 7.41 5.36 -14.94
N ALA A 63 7.99 6.57 -15.04
CA ALA A 63 9.09 6.87 -15.96
C ALA A 63 10.32 5.97 -15.73
N ARG A 64 10.63 5.65 -14.47
CA ARG A 64 11.73 4.72 -14.10
C ARG A 64 11.31 3.25 -14.17
N HIS A 65 10.02 2.99 -13.96
CA HIS A 65 9.45 1.66 -13.92
C HIS A 65 9.31 1.05 -15.33
N ILE A 66 8.81 1.80 -16.32
CA ILE A 66 8.58 1.33 -17.69
C ILE A 66 9.83 0.67 -18.32
N PRO A 67 11.03 1.30 -18.34
CA PRO A 67 12.21 0.68 -18.95
C PRO A 67 12.67 -0.59 -18.22
N SER A 68 12.57 -0.60 -16.89
CA SER A 68 12.93 -1.77 -16.06
C SER A 68 11.93 -2.91 -16.23
N CYS A 69 10.63 -2.58 -16.32
CA CYS A 69 9.54 -3.53 -16.44
C CYS A 69 9.46 -4.15 -17.83
N LYS A 70 9.85 -3.43 -18.89
CA LYS A 70 9.90 -3.96 -20.26
C LYS A 70 10.76 -5.23 -20.36
N ASN A 71 11.89 -5.25 -19.64
CA ASN A 71 12.84 -6.37 -19.68
C ASN A 71 12.56 -7.43 -18.60
N THR A 72 11.79 -7.06 -17.57
CA THR A 72 11.46 -7.95 -16.46
C THR A 72 10.05 -8.50 -16.65
N VAL A 73 9.91 -9.56 -17.44
CA VAL A 73 8.68 -10.35 -17.46
C VAL A 73 8.51 -10.95 -16.07
N ASN A 74 7.34 -10.77 -15.47
CA ASN A 74 6.93 -11.36 -14.19
C ASN A 74 6.87 -12.90 -14.33
N LYS A 75 8.03 -13.54 -14.45
CA LYS A 75 8.19 -14.97 -14.31
C LYS A 75 8.43 -15.20 -12.83
N PRO A 76 7.41 -15.57 -12.03
CA PRO A 76 7.68 -16.04 -10.69
C PRO A 76 8.73 -17.16 -10.82
N ARG A 77 9.86 -17.03 -10.12
CA ARG A 77 10.77 -18.17 -10.01
C ARG A 77 9.93 -19.32 -9.45
N ALA A 78 10.04 -20.48 -10.09
CA ALA A 78 9.46 -21.69 -9.53
C ALA A 78 9.95 -21.78 -8.09
N ILE A 79 9.00 -21.94 -7.16
CA ILE A 79 9.28 -22.13 -5.74
C ILE A 79 10.14 -23.40 -5.65
N GLY A 80 11.47 -23.23 -5.54
CA GLY A 80 12.44 -24.33 -5.58
C GLY A 80 13.67 -24.15 -6.51
N ALA A 81 13.76 -23.12 -7.34
CA ALA A 81 14.94 -22.92 -8.20
C ALA A 81 16.15 -22.36 -7.41
N PRO A 82 17.31 -23.05 -7.35
CA PRO A 82 18.49 -22.54 -6.65
C PRO A 82 19.06 -21.30 -7.34
N ALA A 83 19.42 -20.29 -6.56
CA ALA A 83 20.03 -19.07 -7.06
C ALA A 83 21.45 -19.36 -7.57
N SER A 84 21.63 -19.37 -8.88
CA SER A 84 22.95 -19.33 -9.49
C SER A 84 23.57 -17.94 -9.27
N GLY A 85 24.51 -17.87 -8.32
CA GLY A 85 25.54 -16.84 -8.27
C GLY A 85 25.38 -15.77 -7.20
N ALA A 86 25.85 -16.06 -5.97
CA ALA A 86 26.74 -15.21 -5.18
C ALA A 86 26.93 -15.85 -3.80
N ALA A 87 28.01 -16.62 -3.64
CA ALA A 87 28.55 -16.90 -2.33
C ALA A 87 28.99 -15.56 -1.71
N ARG A 88 28.30 -15.11 -0.67
CA ARG A 88 28.82 -14.13 0.28
C ARG A 88 28.65 -14.68 1.69
N ALA A 89 29.79 -14.90 2.31
CA ALA A 89 29.98 -15.49 3.61
C ALA A 89 29.30 -14.68 4.74
N GLY A 90 28.80 -15.45 5.72
CA GLY A 90 28.71 -15.16 7.15
C GLY A 90 28.48 -13.73 7.63
N ALA A 91 27.32 -13.51 8.24
CA ALA A 91 27.18 -12.57 9.35
C ALA A 91 26.08 -13.08 10.30
N THR A 92 26.50 -13.72 11.39
CA THR A 92 25.63 -14.01 12.52
C THR A 92 25.33 -12.70 13.24
N ARG A 93 24.05 -12.35 13.40
CA ARG A 93 23.63 -11.39 14.42
C ARG A 93 22.41 -11.94 15.14
N GLY A 94 22.69 -12.61 16.25
CA GLY A 94 21.70 -12.89 17.28
C GLY A 94 21.22 -11.59 17.91
N GLY A 95 19.92 -11.52 18.17
CA GLY A 95 19.27 -10.39 18.83
C GLY A 95 17.96 -10.85 19.45
N ALA A 96 18.05 -11.38 20.67
CA ALA A 96 16.90 -11.77 21.48
C ALA A 96 16.18 -10.51 21.99
N PHE A 97 15.00 -10.22 21.46
CA PHE A 97 14.10 -9.20 22.02
C PHE A 97 13.10 -9.87 22.97
N GLY A 98 13.54 -10.07 24.22
CA GLY A 98 12.66 -10.45 25.33
C GLY A 98 11.79 -9.27 25.74
N ARG A 99 10.46 -9.45 25.70
CA ARG A 99 9.48 -8.50 26.24
C ARG A 99 9.37 -8.72 27.75
N ARG A 100 9.60 -7.67 28.53
CA ARG A 100 9.01 -7.50 29.87
C ARG A 100 7.71 -6.75 29.71
#